data_AF-A0A484ZFB1-F1
#
_entry.id   AF-A0A484ZFB1-F1
#
_cell.length_a   1.000
_cell.length_b   1.000
_cell.length_c   1.000
_cell.angle_alpha   90.00
_cell.angle_beta   90.00
_cell.angle_gamma   90.00
#
_symmetry.space_group_name_H-M   'P 1'
#
loop_
_entity.id
_entity.type
_entity.pdbx_description
1 polymer ?
#
loop_
_entity_poly.entity_id
_entity_poly.type
_entity_poly.pdbx_seq_one_letter_code
_entity_poly.pdbx_strand_id
1 'polypeptide(L)'
;MAVVDDLRNELASLSSQIQGDKVETLLTAALSDGRVMKGADEDNLRELGKSNYALMEKMIGTRKPIKALSQLQSEGMTFEGGRDNSVELTAEQLAICSQFGNTAEDLTGEKK
;
A
#
# COMPACT_ATOMS: atom_id res chain seq x y z
N MET A 1 -11.65 21.56 41.77
CA MET A 1 -11.30 20.20 41.29
C MET A 1 -10.86 20.16 39.82
N ALA A 2 -10.63 21.30 39.15
CA ALA A 2 -10.28 21.39 37.73
C ALA A 2 -9.07 20.53 37.31
N VAL A 3 -7.98 20.52 38.09
CA VAL A 3 -6.75 19.77 37.76
C VAL A 3 -7.00 18.25 37.64
N VAL A 4 -7.88 17.67 38.45
CA VAL A 4 -8.18 16.23 38.37
C VAL A 4 -9.01 15.92 37.12
N ASP A 5 -9.91 16.82 36.75
CA ASP A 5 -10.71 16.69 35.54
C ASP A 5 -9.84 16.88 34.28
N ASP A 6 -8.89 17.81 34.31
CA ASP A 6 -7.91 18.01 33.24
C ASP A 6 -7.03 16.76 33.04
N LEU A 7 -6.50 16.18 34.13
CA LEU A 7 -5.73 14.94 34.07
C LEU A 7 -6.55 13.76 33.53
N ARG A 8 -7.84 13.69 33.86
CA ARG A 8 -8.74 12.64 33.31
C ARG A 8 -8.95 12.81 31.82
N ASN A 9 -9.08 14.06 31.35
CA ASN A 9 -9.21 14.36 29.93
C ASN A 9 -7.93 14.01 29.15
N GLU A 10 -6.77 14.37 29.69
CA GLU A 10 -5.47 14.02 29.09
C GLU A 10 -5.28 12.50 29.03
N LEU A 11 -5.60 11.78 30.11
CA LEU A 11 -5.51 10.32 30.14
C LEU A 11 -6.46 9.66 29.12
N ALA A 12 -7.69 10.14 29.02
CA ALA A 12 -8.65 9.62 28.05
C ALA A 12 -8.19 9.87 26.61
N SER A 13 -7.65 11.06 26.33
CA SER A 13 -7.07 11.43 25.04
C SER A 13 -5.89 10.51 24.69
N LEU A 14 -4.93 10.35 25.60
CA LEU A 14 -3.77 9.51 25.42
C LEU A 14 -4.14 8.03 25.24
N SER A 15 -5.10 7.54 26.04
CA SER A 15 -5.60 6.18 25.91
C SER A 15 -6.23 5.93 24.54
N SER A 16 -6.98 6.91 24.02
CA SER A 16 -7.61 6.84 22.70
C SER A 16 -6.57 6.85 21.59
N GLN A 17 -5.53 7.68 21.73
CA GLN A 17 -4.41 7.73 20.79
C GLN A 17 -3.65 6.40 20.74
N ILE A 18 -3.25 5.86 21.90
CA ILE A 18 -2.55 4.57 21.98
C ILE A 18 -3.38 3.45 21.36
N GLN A 19 -4.70 3.45 21.55
CA GLN A 19 -5.57 2.46 20.92
C GLN A 19 -5.58 2.63 19.40
N GLY A 20 -5.71 3.86 18.89
CA GLY A 20 -5.66 4.15 17.45
C GLY A 20 -4.34 3.68 16.82
N ASP A 21 -3.21 3.98 17.44
CA ASP A 21 -1.89 3.61 16.94
C ASP A 21 -1.71 2.08 16.87
N LYS A 22 -2.22 1.34 17.86
CA LYS A 22 -2.20 -0.13 17.85
C LYS A 22 -3.04 -0.71 16.70
N VAL A 23 -4.20 -0.12 16.43
CA VAL A 23 -5.08 -0.54 15.32
C VAL A 23 -4.36 -0.34 14.00
N GLU A 24 -3.86 0.87 13.74
CA GLU A 24 -3.20 1.18 12.47
C GLU A 24 -1.91 0.36 12.28
N THR A 25 -1.13 0.14 13.34
CA THR A 25 0.08 -0.70 13.28
C THR A 25 -0.24 -2.13 12.85
N LEU A 26 -1.20 -2.78 13.50
CA LEU A 26 -1.56 -4.17 13.19
C LEU A 26 -2.22 -4.28 11.80
N LEU A 27 -3.10 -3.34 11.47
CA LEU A 27 -3.80 -3.31 10.19
C LEU A 27 -2.83 -3.09 9.02
N THR A 28 -1.88 -2.18 9.17
CA THR A 28 -0.83 -1.94 8.16
C THR A 28 -0.01 -3.20 7.90
N ALA A 29 0.46 -3.87 8.96
CA ALA A 29 1.20 -5.12 8.80
C ALA A 29 0.38 -6.20 8.09
N ALA A 30 -0.89 -6.36 8.47
CA ALA A 30 -1.79 -7.35 7.90
C ALA A 30 -2.21 -7.04 6.44
N LEU A 31 -2.25 -5.76 6.05
CA LEU A 31 -2.42 -5.35 4.66
C LEU A 31 -1.16 -5.68 3.85
N SER A 32 0.02 -5.37 4.37
CA SER A 32 1.29 -5.61 3.69
C SER A 32 1.57 -7.09 3.45
N ASP A 33 1.24 -7.95 4.40
CA ASP A 33 1.43 -9.40 4.23
C ASP A 33 0.25 -10.12 3.55
N GLY A 34 -0.82 -9.38 3.21
CA GLY A 34 -1.97 -9.90 2.47
C GLY A 34 -2.95 -10.72 3.32
N ARG A 35 -2.92 -10.61 4.65
CA ARG A 35 -3.97 -11.14 5.54
C ARG A 35 -5.27 -10.32 5.51
N VAL A 36 -5.18 -9.05 5.14
CA VAL A 36 -6.32 -8.12 5.03
C VAL A 36 -6.42 -7.58 3.60
N MET A 37 -7.65 -7.46 3.09
CA MET A 37 -7.90 -6.85 1.79
C MET A 37 -8.16 -5.35 1.93
N LYS A 38 -7.66 -4.55 0.98
CA LYS A 38 -7.95 -3.11 0.92
C LYS A 38 -9.44 -2.86 0.65
N GLY A 39 -9.94 -1.70 1.10
CA GLY A 39 -11.33 -1.29 0.94
C GLY A 39 -12.20 -1.80 2.10
N ALA A 40 -13.32 -2.46 1.78
CA ALA A 40 -14.33 -2.78 2.80
C ALA A 40 -13.82 -3.64 3.98
N ASP A 41 -12.91 -4.59 3.74
CA ASP A 41 -12.35 -5.43 4.81
C ASP A 41 -11.43 -4.61 5.74
N GLU A 42 -10.59 -3.74 5.18
CA GLU A 42 -9.77 -2.78 5.92
C GLU A 42 -10.63 -1.83 6.78
N ASP A 43 -11.67 -1.22 6.19
CA ASP A 43 -12.53 -0.26 6.88
C ASP A 43 -13.30 -0.91 8.03
N ASN A 44 -13.87 -2.09 7.80
CA ASN A 44 -14.56 -2.87 8.82
C ASN A 44 -13.62 -3.28 9.97
N LEU A 45 -12.39 -3.68 9.66
CA LEU A 45 -11.41 -4.04 10.68
C LEU A 45 -10.90 -2.82 11.45
N ARG A 46 -10.75 -1.66 10.79
CA ARG A 46 -10.40 -0.41 11.45
C ARG A 46 -11.48 0.02 12.44
N GLU A 47 -12.75 -0.08 12.06
CA GLU A 47 -13.89 0.20 12.96
C GLU A 47 -13.96 -0.83 14.10
N LEU A 48 -13.74 -2.10 13.79
CA LEU A 48 -13.67 -3.16 14.79
C LEU A 48 -12.52 -2.92 15.78
N GLY A 49 -11.35 -2.47 15.34
CA GLY A 49 -10.21 -2.19 16.21
C GLY A 49 -10.47 -1.06 17.22
N LYS A 50 -11.21 -0.03 16.79
CA LYS A 50 -11.63 1.08 17.65
C LYS A 50 -12.60 0.64 18.75
N SER A 51 -13.49 -0.31 18.44
CA SER A 51 -14.49 -0.83 19.40
C SER A 51 -13.99 -2.02 20.22
N ASN A 52 -13.22 -2.92 19.63
CA ASN A 52 -12.72 -4.15 20.23
C ASN A 52 -11.41 -4.63 19.56
N TYR A 53 -10.30 -4.05 20.00
CA TYR A 53 -8.95 -4.40 19.51
C TYR A 53 -8.63 -5.91 19.66
N ALA A 54 -8.98 -6.53 20.79
CA ALA A 54 -8.64 -7.93 21.05
C ALA A 54 -9.33 -8.88 20.07
N LEU A 55 -10.57 -8.58 19.68
CA LEU A 55 -11.27 -9.36 18.66
C LEU A 55 -10.65 -9.15 17.28
N MET A 56 -10.32 -7.91 16.91
CA MET A 56 -9.61 -7.61 15.67
C MET A 56 -8.28 -8.37 15.58
N GLU A 57 -7.47 -8.33 16.64
CA GLU A 57 -6.18 -9.02 16.71
C GLU A 57 -6.35 -10.53 16.55
N LYS A 58 -7.31 -11.13 17.27
CA LYS A 58 -7.63 -12.55 17.14
C LYS A 58 -8.05 -12.91 15.72
N MET A 59 -8.91 -12.10 15.09
CA MET A 59 -9.38 -12.33 13.73
C MET A 59 -8.26 -12.23 12.70
N ILE A 60 -7.39 -11.23 12.80
CA ILE A 60 -6.22 -11.10 11.91
C ILE A 60 -5.23 -12.25 12.15
N GLY A 61 -5.03 -12.66 13.39
CA GLY A 61 -4.10 -13.73 13.78
C GLY A 61 -4.47 -15.11 13.22
N THR A 62 -5.75 -15.39 12.94
CA THR A 62 -6.19 -16.68 12.35
C THR A 62 -6.21 -16.67 10.82
N ARG A 63 -6.06 -15.50 10.18
CA ARG A 63 -6.07 -15.39 8.71
C ARG A 63 -4.76 -15.87 8.11
N LYS A 64 -4.86 -16.58 6.99
CA LYS A 64 -3.69 -16.98 6.18
C LYS A 64 -3.38 -15.87 5.17
N PRO A 65 -2.10 -15.50 4.98
CA PRO A 65 -1.67 -14.57 3.94
C PRO A 65 -2.13 -14.96 2.54
N ILE A 66 -2.73 -14.03 1.80
CA ILE A 66 -3.06 -14.21 0.37
C ILE A 66 -1.87 -13.70 -0.44
N LYS A 67 -1.02 -14.62 -0.92
CA LYS A 67 0.23 -14.28 -1.64
C LYS A 67 0.03 -13.32 -2.82
N ALA A 68 -1.10 -13.44 -3.53
CA ALA A 68 -1.40 -12.55 -4.66
C ALA A 68 -1.54 -11.07 -4.27
N LEU A 69 -1.84 -10.75 -3.01
CA LEU A 69 -1.97 -9.37 -2.51
C LEU A 69 -0.63 -8.78 -2.04
N SER A 70 0.36 -9.62 -1.73
CA SER A 70 1.69 -9.19 -1.32
C SER A 70 2.72 -9.22 -2.46
N GLN A 71 2.38 -9.82 -3.60
CA GLN A 71 3.24 -9.84 -4.79
C GLN A 71 2.91 -8.65 -5.70
N LEU A 72 3.93 -7.88 -6.07
CA LEU A 72 3.81 -6.93 -7.18
C LEU A 72 3.70 -7.73 -8.49
N GLN A 73 2.80 -7.32 -9.39
CA GLN A 73 2.65 -7.95 -10.71
C GLN A 73 3.96 -7.88 -11.54
N SER A 74 4.85 -6.94 -11.22
CA SER A 74 6.15 -6.75 -11.86
C SER A 74 7.30 -7.54 -11.20
N GLU A 75 7.11 -8.12 -10.01
CA GLU A 75 8.11 -8.98 -9.38
C GLU A 75 8.21 -10.31 -10.13
N GLY A 76 9.25 -10.45 -10.95
CA GLY A 76 9.46 -11.61 -11.83
C GLY A 76 9.27 -11.29 -13.32
N MET A 77 8.73 -10.12 -13.65
CA MET A 77 8.86 -9.55 -14.99
C MET A 77 10.20 -8.82 -15.08
N THR A 78 11.30 -9.58 -15.13
CA THR A 78 12.48 -9.03 -15.79
C THR A 78 12.10 -8.85 -17.24
N PHE A 79 12.06 -7.61 -17.73
CA PHE A 79 12.16 -7.40 -19.17
C PHE A 79 13.50 -8.03 -19.58
N GLU A 80 13.48 -9.26 -20.09
CA GLU A 80 14.63 -9.92 -20.71
C GLU A 80 15.02 -9.25 -22.05
N GLY A 81 14.63 -7.99 -22.25
CA GLY A 81 15.31 -7.04 -23.12
C GLY A 81 16.28 -6.24 -22.28
N GLY A 82 17.36 -6.88 -21.83
CA GLY A 82 18.45 -6.17 -21.17
C GLY A 82 18.95 -5.08 -22.10
N ARG A 83 18.89 -3.82 -21.65
CA ARG A 83 19.75 -2.66 -21.98
C ARG A 83 20.68 -2.82 -23.21
N ASP A 84 20.13 -3.14 -24.37
CA ASP A 84 20.79 -2.81 -25.61
C ASP A 84 20.42 -1.35 -25.83
N ASN A 85 21.33 -0.44 -25.45
CA ASN A 85 21.15 1.00 -25.56
C ASN A 85 21.18 1.46 -27.04
N SER A 86 20.56 0.67 -27.94
CA SER A 86 20.48 0.92 -29.37
C SER A 86 19.22 0.26 -29.96
N VAL A 87 18.07 0.40 -29.31
CA VAL A 87 16.79 0.23 -30.01
C VAL A 87 16.57 1.48 -30.87
N GLU A 88 17.20 1.51 -32.05
CA GLU A 88 16.87 2.50 -33.07
C GLU A 88 15.48 2.16 -33.64
N LEU A 89 14.48 2.96 -33.28
CA LEU A 89 13.13 2.83 -33.82
C LEU A 89 13.16 3.14 -35.33
N THR A 90 12.55 2.28 -36.14
CA THR A 90 12.41 2.56 -37.57
C THR A 90 11.50 3.77 -37.79
N ALA A 91 11.62 4.43 -38.96
CA ALA A 91 10.80 5.60 -39.30
C ALA A 91 9.30 5.32 -39.21
N GLU A 92 8.87 4.09 -39.52
CA GLU A 92 7.48 3.66 -39.40
C GLU A 92 7.03 3.53 -37.94
N GLN A 93 7.89 2.96 -37.07
CA GLN A 93 7.62 2.86 -35.64
C GLN A 93 7.52 4.25 -35.00
N LEU A 94 8.41 5.17 -35.36
CA LEU A 94 8.37 6.56 -34.89
C LEU A 94 7.11 7.30 -35.36
N ALA A 95 6.68 7.09 -36.59
CA ALA A 95 5.47 7.71 -37.12
C ALA A 95 4.22 7.22 -36.37
N ILE A 96 4.14 5.92 -36.06
CA ILE A 96 3.06 5.36 -35.26
C ILE A 96 3.09 5.93 -33.84
N CYS A 97 4.25 5.94 -33.18
CA CYS A 97 4.39 6.47 -31.83
C CYS A 97 4.04 7.96 -31.72
N SER A 98 4.40 8.74 -32.74
CA SER A 98 4.09 10.17 -32.83
C SER A 98 2.59 10.45 -32.95
N GLN A 99 1.80 9.55 -33.55
CA GLN A 99 0.33 9.66 -33.57
C GLN A 99 -0.29 9.54 -32.17
N PHE A 100 0.37 8.81 -31.26
CA PHE A 100 -0.04 8.65 -29.87
C PHE A 100 0.60 9.67 -28.93
N GLY A 101 1.37 10.64 -29.45
CA GLY A 101 1.99 11.70 -28.67
C GLY A 101 3.28 11.30 -27.94
N ASN A 102 3.86 10.13 -28.25
CA ASN A 102 5.11 9.68 -27.66
C ASN A 102 6.31 10.06 -28.55
N THR A 103 7.40 10.52 -27.95
CA THR A 103 8.67 10.79 -28.64
C THR A 103 9.59 9.57 -28.55
N ALA A 104 10.64 9.54 -29.38
CA ALA A 104 11.67 8.50 -29.31
C ALA A 104 12.25 8.36 -27.89
N GLU A 105 12.51 9.50 -27.25
CA GLU A 105 13.08 9.62 -25.91
C GLU A 105 12.17 9.02 -24.81
N ASP A 106 10.85 9.16 -24.97
CA ASP A 106 9.86 8.57 -24.05
C ASP A 106 9.92 7.02 -24.06
N LEU A 107 10.31 6.45 -25.20
CA LEU A 107 10.26 5.01 -25.47
C LEU A 107 11.61 4.30 -25.32
N THR A 108 12.71 4.98 -25.62
CA THR A 108 14.07 4.41 -25.49
C THR A 108 14.74 4.77 -24.18
N GLY A 109 14.23 5.78 -23.44
CA GLY A 109 14.80 6.22 -22.19
C GLY A 109 16.17 6.91 -22.31
N GLU A 110 16.63 7.20 -23.53
CA GLU A 110 17.84 7.99 -23.77
C GLU A 110 17.59 9.44 -23.36
N LYS A 111 18.10 9.83 -22.20
CA LYS A 111 18.35 11.25 -21.91
C LYS A 111 19.71 11.59 -22.50
N LYS A 112 19.73 12.55 -23.42
CA LYS A 112 20.98 13.21 -23.83
C LYS A 112 21.69 13.86 -22.64
#